data_AF-A0A8S3A9B3-F1
#
_entry.id   AF-A0A8S3A9B3-F1
#
_cell.length_a   1.000
_cell.length_b   1.000
_cell.length_c   1.000
_cell.angle_alpha   90.00
_cell.angle_beta   90.00
_cell.angle_gamma   90.00
#
_symmetry.space_group_name_H-M   'P 1'
#
loop_
_entity.id
_entity.type
_entity.pdbx_description
1 polymer ?
#
loop_
_entity_poly.entity_id
_entity_poly.type
_entity_poly.pdbx_seq_one_letter_code
_entity_poly.pdbx_strand_id
1 'polypeptide(L)' 'PVPVVLLVIEGGPNTVRTVKEAVVGNSIPAVFLEGTGRCCDLFAKACQ' A
#
# COMPACT_ATOMS: atom_id res chain seq x y z
N PRO A 1 3.12 19.82 -11.62
CA PRO A 1 2.94 19.00 -10.40
C PRO A 1 3.92 17.82 -10.46
N VAL A 2 4.46 17.38 -9.32
CA VAL A 2 5.41 16.26 -9.26
C VAL A 2 4.61 14.97 -9.02
N PRO A 3 4.79 13.91 -9.82
CA PRO A 3 4.11 12.63 -9.60
C PRO A 3 4.63 11.95 -8.32
N VAL A 4 3.72 11.33 -7.56
CA VAL A 4 4.02 10.63 -6.30
C VAL A 4 3.43 9.22 -6.35
N VAL A 5 4.15 8.25 -5.78
CA VAL A 5 3.73 6.85 -5.63
C VAL A 5 4.07 6.37 -4.22
N LEU A 6 3.24 5.50 -3.65
CA LEU A 6 3.48 4.86 -2.36
C LEU A 6 4.02 3.44 -2.57
N LEU A 7 5.26 3.15 -2.16
CA LEU A 7 5.80 1.80 -2.13
C LEU A 7 5.64 1.20 -0.72
N VAL A 8 5.01 0.02 -0.64
CA VAL A 8 4.83 -0.73 0.61
C VAL A 8 5.65 -2.01 0.56
N ILE A 9 6.38 -2.32 1.64
CA ILE A 9 7.25 -3.49 1.75
C ILE A 9 6.80 -4.39 2.90
N GLU A 10 6.65 -3.85 4.11
CA GLU A 10 6.05 -4.56 5.25
C GLU A 10 5.03 -3.65 5.93
N GLY A 11 4.38 -4.13 6.99
CA GLY A 11 3.50 -3.29 7.78
C GLY A 11 2.52 -4.05 8.64
N GLY A 12 1.92 -3.29 9.56
CA GLY A 12 0.81 -3.71 10.40
C GLY A 12 -0.45 -2.83 10.15
N PRO A 13 -1.44 -2.88 11.05
CA PRO A 13 -2.71 -2.15 10.89
C PRO A 13 -2.56 -0.65 10.61
N ASN A 14 -1.53 0.01 11.16
CA ASN A 14 -1.26 1.42 10.88
C ASN A 14 -0.85 1.65 9.42
N THR A 15 -0.09 0.73 8.81
CA THR A 15 0.26 0.79 7.39
C THR A 15 -0.99 0.67 6.52
N VAL A 16 -1.94 -0.19 6.88
CA VAL A 16 -3.23 -0.30 6.18
C VAL A 16 -3.97 1.03 6.19
N ARG A 17 -3.99 1.72 7.34
CA ARG A 17 -4.59 3.05 7.46
C ARG A 17 -3.89 4.07 6.56
N THR A 18 -2.55 4.12 6.57
CA THR A 18 -1.78 5.01 5.68
C THR A 18 -2.05 4.74 4.20
N VAL A 19 -2.10 3.46 3.80
CA VAL A 19 -2.43 3.06 2.43
C VAL A 19 -3.84 3.53 2.05
N LYS A 20 -4.83 3.35 2.93
CA LYS A 20 -6.19 3.84 2.70
C LYS A 20 -6.23 5.36 2.52
N GLU A 21 -5.58 6.11 3.40
CA GLU A 21 -5.52 7.57 3.32
C GLU A 21 -4.83 8.04 2.03
N ALA A 22 -3.73 7.39 1.61
CA ALA A 22 -3.02 7.71 0.38
C ALA A 22 -3.84 7.39 -0.89
N VAL A 23 -4.37 6.17 -0.99
CA VAL A 23 -5.05 5.69 -2.19
C VAL A 23 -6.44 6.30 -2.33
N VAL A 24 -7.24 6.27 -1.26
CA VAL A 24 -8.64 6.73 -1.31
C VAL A 24 -8.74 8.22 -1.06
N GLY A 25 -7.97 8.75 -0.10
CA GLY A 25 -8.04 10.17 0.28
C GLY A 25 -7.30 11.09 -0.67
N ASN A 26 -6.15 10.66 -1.20
CA ASN A 26 -5.26 11.51 -1.99
C ASN A 26 -5.07 11.05 -3.45
N SER A 27 -5.74 9.97 -3.87
CA SER A 27 -5.58 9.39 -5.22
C SER A 27 -4.13 9.07 -5.58
N ILE A 28 -3.31 8.71 -4.59
CA ILE A 28 -1.91 8.32 -4.79
C ILE A 28 -1.87 6.81 -5.10
N PRO A 29 -1.33 6.39 -6.25
CA PRO A 29 -1.19 4.97 -6.55
C PRO A 29 -0.22 4.29 -5.58
N ALA A 30 -0.54 3.06 -5.19
CA ALA A 30 0.30 2.25 -4.31
C ALA A 30 0.84 1.01 -5.06
N VAL A 31 2.08 0.65 -4.75
CA VAL A 31 2.76 -0.57 -5.21
C VAL A 31 3.02 -1.46 -4.01
N PHE A 32 2.53 -2.70 -4.08
CA PHE A 32 2.71 -3.72 -3.05
C PHE A 32 3.69 -4.79 -3.56
N LEU A 33 4.67 -5.15 -2.75
CA LEU A 33 5.59 -6.25 -3.02
C LEU A 33 5.07 -7.54 -2.37
N GLU A 34 4.92 -8.60 -3.16
CA GLU A 34 4.51 -9.91 -2.66
C GLU A 34 5.70 -10.64 -2.01
N GLY A 35 5.45 -11.31 -0.88
CA GLY A 35 6.44 -12.09 -0.12
C GLY A 35 7.27 -11.28 0.87
N THR A 36 6.94 -10.00 1.08
CA THR A 36 7.77 -9.09 1.89
C THR A 36 7.18 -8.78 3.27
N GLY A 37 5.95 -9.20 3.56
CA GLY A 37 5.42 -9.18 4.93
C GLY A 37 3.92 -9.04 5.05
N ARG A 38 3.43 -9.10 6.29
CA ARG A 38 2.01 -9.30 6.64
C ARG A 38 1.01 -8.42 5.89
N CYS A 39 1.15 -7.10 5.94
CA CYS A 39 0.22 -6.22 5.23
C CYS A 39 0.42 -6.27 3.72
N CYS A 40 1.67 -6.38 3.27
CA CYS A 40 1.99 -6.33 1.85
C CYS A 40 1.47 -7.57 1.12
N ASP A 41 1.63 -8.74 1.73
CA ASP A 41 1.11 -10.02 1.23
C ASP A 41 -0.43 -10.06 1.27
N LEU A 42 -1.03 -9.45 2.28
CA LEU A 42 -2.48 -9.30 2.36
C LEU A 42 -3.01 -8.47 1.18
N PHE A 43 -2.39 -7.32 0.88
CA PHE A 43 -2.79 -6.48 -0.24
C PHE A 43 -2.50 -7.14 -1.59
N ALA A 44 -1.33 -7.75 -1.76
CA ALA A 44 -0.97 -8.47 -2.98
C ALA A 44 -2.01 -9.54 -3.31
N LYS A 45 -2.43 -10.35 -2.32
CA LYS A 45 -3.49 -11.36 -2.50
C LYS A 45 -4.86 -10.77 -2.76
N ALA A 46 -5.20 -9.63 -2.17
CA ALA A 46 -6.50 -8.98 -2.38
C ALA A 46 -6.61 -8.29 -3.75
N CYS A 47 -5.48 -7.98 -4.39
CA CYS A 47 -5.40 -7.33 -5.69
C CYS A 47 -5.19 -8.30 -6.87
N GLN A 48 -4.98 -9.59 -6.61
CA GLN A 48 -4.98 -10.67 -7.61
C GLN A 48 -6.41 -11.07 -7.97
#